data_AF-A0A970DJ93-F1
#
_entry.id   AF-A0A970DJ93-F1
#
_cell.length_a   1.000
_cell.length_b   1.000
_cell.length_c   1.000
_cell.angle_alpha   90.00
_cell.angle_beta   90.00
_cell.angle_gamma   90.00
#
_symmetry.space_group_name_H-M   'P 1'
#
loop_
_entity.id
_entity.type
_entity.pdbx_description
1 polymer ?
#
loop_
_entity_poly.entity_id
_entity_poly.type
_entity_poly.pdbx_seq_one_letter_code
_entity_poly.pdbx_strand_id
1 'polypeptide(L)'
;MKYEKYHRLTQNYFAQLVVAFVSALLLIMTAIVLFEDIDLDNTMLIYNIYGTLALVGFIYSYNLTKKHLRSELEVGVTRKRIYRNYLFNTLISLMISLFLVAYYMFIYKKVIRNTLTLPQLFDFKKIIFLPLIYLLISFSGFILGIIQMRKKVFYVLFSIVVSGLVLIIIYLSITYYVNMALLLAVLILAVINYFLIANYRV
;
A
#
# COMPACT_ATOMS: atom_id res chain seq x y z
N MET A 1 21.23 32.48 16.23
CA MET A 1 21.86 31.24 15.72
C MET A 1 21.06 29.94 15.95
N LYS A 2 20.55 29.61 17.14
CA LYS A 2 19.72 28.38 17.34
C LYS A 2 18.39 28.39 16.56
N TYR A 3 17.74 29.56 16.45
CA TYR A 3 16.46 29.71 15.75
C TYR A 3 16.56 29.51 14.22
N GLU A 4 17.60 30.01 13.56
CA GLU A 4 17.77 29.80 12.11
C GLU A 4 18.07 28.35 11.73
N LYS A 5 18.82 27.63 12.59
CA LYS A 5 19.09 26.20 12.39
C LYS A 5 17.82 25.35 12.53
N TYR A 6 16.97 25.67 13.51
CA TYR A 6 15.66 25.06 13.68
C TYR A 6 14.74 25.36 12.49
N HIS A 7 14.72 26.62 12.03
CA HIS A 7 13.87 27.04 10.91
C HIS A 7 14.26 26.35 9.59
N ARG A 8 15.57 26.17 9.33
CA ARG A 8 16.08 25.40 8.18
C ARG A 8 15.75 23.90 8.28
N LEU A 9 15.80 23.31 9.47
CA LEU A 9 15.41 21.91 9.70
C LEU A 9 13.92 21.70 9.47
N THR A 10 13.07 22.59 9.97
CA THR A 10 11.61 22.52 9.77
C THR A 10 11.17 22.72 8.33
N GLN A 11 11.98 23.35 7.48
CA GLN A 11 11.69 23.51 6.04
C GLN A 11 12.37 22.45 5.17
N ASN A 12 13.24 21.62 5.73
CA ASN A 12 13.89 20.56 4.98
C ASN A 12 12.94 19.36 4.84
N TYR A 13 12.51 19.11 3.61
CA TYR A 13 11.63 17.99 3.25
C TYR A 13 12.14 16.63 3.77
N PHE A 14 13.44 16.36 3.68
CA PHE A 14 14.01 15.10 4.18
C PHE A 14 13.91 14.98 5.69
N ALA A 15 14.13 16.08 6.42
CA ALA A 15 14.01 16.07 7.88
C ALA A 15 12.56 15.85 8.32
N GLN A 16 11.59 16.49 7.65
CA GLN A 16 10.16 16.25 7.89
C GLN A 16 9.78 14.78 7.65
N LEU A 17 10.29 14.17 6.58
CA LEU A 17 10.01 12.79 6.21
C LEU A 17 10.59 11.82 7.25
N VAL A 18 11.82 12.05 7.71
CA VAL A 18 12.45 11.27 8.79
C VAL A 18 11.65 11.39 10.09
N VAL A 19 11.24 12.60 10.49
CA VAL A 19 10.44 12.81 11.70
C VAL A 19 9.09 12.12 11.60
N ALA A 20 8.40 12.22 10.46
CA ALA A 20 7.14 11.51 10.24
C ALA A 20 7.31 9.99 10.32
N PHE A 21 8.39 9.46 9.75
CA PHE A 21 8.70 8.03 9.78
C PHE A 21 9.00 7.53 11.21
N VAL A 22 9.83 8.24 11.96
CA VAL A 22 10.13 7.91 13.36
C VAL A 22 8.86 8.01 14.22
N SER A 23 8.04 9.02 14.00
CA SER A 23 6.76 9.18 14.71
C SER A 23 5.82 8.01 14.43
N ALA A 24 5.76 7.52 13.18
CA ALA A 24 4.98 6.35 12.83
C ALA A 24 5.47 5.09 13.56
N LEU A 25 6.78 4.87 13.65
CA LEU A 25 7.34 3.73 14.39
C LEU A 25 6.99 3.78 15.89
N LEU A 26 7.07 4.96 16.50
CA LEU A 26 6.66 5.17 17.89
C LEU A 26 5.17 4.91 18.08
N LEU A 27 4.32 5.42 17.19
CA LEU A 27 2.87 5.17 17.25
C LEU A 27 2.54 3.68 17.13
N ILE A 28 3.24 2.95 16.25
CA ILE A 28 3.10 1.50 16.13
C ILE A 28 3.47 0.81 17.44
N MET A 29 4.59 1.20 18.05
CA MET A 29 5.01 0.65 19.34
C MET A 29 3.97 0.91 20.44
N THR A 30 3.46 2.14 20.55
CA THR A 30 2.42 2.48 21.54
C THR A 30 1.12 1.73 21.28
N ALA A 31 0.71 1.60 20.01
CA ALA A 31 -0.49 0.85 19.64
C ALA A 31 -0.39 -0.64 20.01
N ILE A 32 0.79 -1.27 19.87
CA ILE A 32 1.01 -2.66 20.29
C ILE A 32 0.76 -2.82 21.78
N VAL A 33 1.33 -1.93 22.60
CA VAL A 33 1.17 -2.00 24.06
C VAL A 33 -0.29 -1.82 24.45
N LEU A 34 -0.97 -0.83 23.86
CA LEU A 34 -2.38 -0.57 24.13
C LEU A 34 -3.32 -1.70 23.67
N PHE A 35 -3.04 -2.35 22.53
CA PHE A 35 -3.86 -3.46 22.04
C PHE A 35 -3.72 -4.72 22.90
N GLU A 36 -2.54 -4.97 23.45
CA GLU A 36 -2.36 -6.05 24.43
C GLU A 36 -3.15 -5.79 25.71
N ASP A 37 -3.14 -4.55 26.22
CA ASP A 37 -3.88 -4.18 27.44
C ASP A 37 -5.40 -4.37 27.28
N ILE A 38 -5.92 -4.38 26.04
CA ILE A 38 -7.35 -4.51 25.71
C ILE A 38 -7.69 -5.92 25.17
N ASP A 39 -6.71 -6.85 25.13
CA ASP A 39 -6.85 -8.21 24.56
C ASP A 39 -7.40 -8.20 23.12
N LEU A 40 -7.01 -7.19 22.34
CA LEU A 40 -7.50 -6.98 20.98
C LEU A 40 -6.64 -7.77 19.98
N ASP A 41 -7.24 -8.30 18.92
CA ASP A 41 -6.49 -9.10 17.93
C ASP A 41 -5.38 -8.26 17.28
N ASN A 42 -4.15 -8.55 17.68
CA ASN A 42 -2.94 -7.88 17.25
C ASN A 42 -2.66 -8.05 15.73
N THR A 43 -3.41 -8.87 14.99
CA THR A 43 -3.34 -8.86 13.53
C THR A 43 -4.04 -7.65 12.90
N MET A 44 -4.89 -6.94 13.64
CA MET A 44 -5.66 -5.79 13.16
C MET A 44 -4.78 -4.63 12.66
N LEU A 45 -3.65 -4.37 13.32
CA LEU A 45 -2.74 -3.31 12.90
C LEU A 45 -2.10 -3.62 11.53
N ILE A 46 -1.77 -4.89 11.26
CA ILE A 46 -1.24 -5.34 9.98
C ILE A 46 -2.30 -5.12 8.87
N TYR A 47 -3.56 -5.48 9.13
CA TYR A 47 -4.65 -5.24 8.18
C TYR A 47 -4.87 -3.75 7.92
N ASN A 48 -4.78 -2.91 8.94
CA ASN A 48 -4.93 -1.46 8.79
C ASN A 48 -3.82 -0.82 7.96
N ILE A 49 -2.55 -1.25 8.13
CA ILE A 49 -1.43 -0.77 7.32
C ILE A 49 -1.70 -1.07 5.84
N TYR A 50 -1.98 -2.33 5.51
CA TYR A 50 -2.20 -2.72 4.11
C TYR A 50 -3.52 -2.23 3.53
N GLY A 51 -4.58 -2.15 4.33
CA GLY A 51 -5.85 -1.56 3.94
C GLY A 51 -5.64 -0.11 3.53
N THR A 52 -5.00 0.69 4.38
CA THR A 52 -4.68 2.09 4.06
C THR A 52 -3.80 2.20 2.81
N LEU A 53 -2.79 1.35 2.68
CA LEU A 53 -1.90 1.32 1.51
C LEU A 53 -2.67 1.00 0.21
N ALA A 54 -3.60 0.05 0.25
CA ALA A 54 -4.46 -0.31 -0.87
C ALA A 54 -5.36 0.86 -1.28
N LEU A 55 -5.95 1.56 -0.31
CA LEU A 55 -6.79 2.73 -0.57
C LEU A 55 -6.01 3.87 -1.22
N VAL A 56 -4.88 4.25 -0.60
CA VAL A 56 -4.01 5.31 -1.09
C VAL A 56 -3.42 4.95 -2.45
N GLY A 57 -2.98 3.70 -2.62
CA GLY A 57 -2.48 3.16 -3.87
C GLY A 57 -3.50 3.28 -4.99
N PHE A 58 -4.75 2.87 -4.75
CA PHE A 58 -5.82 2.99 -5.74
C PHE A 58 -6.03 4.43 -6.23
N ILE A 59 -6.14 5.37 -5.28
CA ILE A 59 -6.39 6.79 -5.56
C ILE A 59 -5.21 7.41 -6.29
N TYR A 60 -3.99 7.10 -5.85
CA TYR A 60 -2.76 7.55 -6.49
C TYR A 60 -2.68 7.07 -7.95
N SER A 61 -2.86 5.76 -8.18
CA SER A 61 -2.76 5.15 -9.51
C SER A 61 -3.79 5.72 -10.49
N TYR A 62 -5.02 5.96 -10.02
CA TYR A 62 -6.08 6.58 -10.82
C TYR A 62 -5.77 8.04 -11.18
N ASN A 63 -5.32 8.84 -10.21
CA ASN A 63 -5.04 10.25 -10.46
C ASN A 63 -3.83 10.45 -11.36
N LEU A 64 -2.78 9.62 -11.20
CA LEU A 64 -1.60 9.61 -12.05
C LEU A 64 -1.98 9.43 -13.52
N THR A 65 -2.79 8.41 -13.80
CA THR A 65 -3.16 8.06 -15.18
C THR A 65 -4.24 8.95 -15.78
N LYS A 66 -5.19 9.43 -14.98
CA LYS A 66 -6.29 10.26 -15.51
C LYS A 66 -5.91 11.73 -15.74
N LYS A 67 -5.12 12.33 -14.84
CA LYS A 67 -4.81 13.77 -14.89
C LYS A 67 -3.36 14.04 -15.27
N HIS A 68 -2.41 13.36 -14.64
CA HIS A 68 -0.99 13.64 -14.85
C HIS A 68 -0.47 13.10 -16.17
N LEU A 69 -0.94 11.92 -16.62
CA LEU A 69 -0.45 11.27 -17.83
C LEU A 69 -0.49 12.20 -19.06
N ARG A 70 -1.60 12.89 -19.29
CA ARG A 70 -1.73 13.81 -20.43
C ARG A 70 -0.77 14.99 -20.31
N SER A 71 -0.70 15.61 -19.13
CA SER A 71 0.20 16.74 -18.87
C SER A 71 1.67 16.34 -19.03
N GLU A 72 2.09 15.18 -18.52
CA GLU A 72 3.47 14.71 -18.65
C GLU A 72 3.82 14.37 -20.10
N LEU A 73 2.88 13.80 -20.87
CA LEU A 73 3.07 13.53 -22.29
C LEU A 73 3.16 14.82 -23.11
N GLU A 74 2.37 15.85 -22.79
CA GLU A 74 2.44 17.18 -23.42
C GLU A 74 3.78 17.88 -23.15
N VAL A 75 4.41 17.65 -21.99
CA VAL A 75 5.75 18.15 -21.62
C VAL A 75 6.88 17.28 -22.22
N GLY A 76 6.54 16.25 -23.00
CA GLY A 76 7.52 15.40 -23.71
C GLY A 76 8.10 14.25 -22.88
N VAL A 77 7.51 13.92 -21.73
CA VAL A 77 7.93 12.75 -20.94
C VAL A 77 7.54 11.47 -21.67
N THR A 78 8.45 10.50 -21.78
CA THR A 78 8.17 9.25 -22.47
C THR A 78 7.25 8.33 -21.66
N ARG A 79 6.30 7.67 -22.32
CA ARG A 79 5.36 6.69 -21.71
C ARG A 79 6.08 5.64 -20.84
N LYS A 80 7.23 5.15 -21.32
CA LYS A 80 8.08 4.18 -20.61
C LYS A 80 8.61 4.75 -19.28
N ARG A 81 8.98 6.04 -19.24
CA ARG A 81 9.44 6.70 -18.02
C ARG A 81 8.31 6.85 -16.99
N ILE A 82 7.12 7.25 -17.45
CA ILE A 82 5.93 7.38 -16.58
C ILE A 82 5.60 6.03 -15.93
N TYR A 83 5.53 4.97 -16.74
CA TYR A 83 5.24 3.63 -16.23
C TYR A 83 6.34 3.09 -15.30
N ARG A 84 7.62 3.34 -15.62
CA ARG A 84 8.74 2.95 -14.74
C ARG A 84 8.68 3.66 -13.40
N ASN A 85 8.40 4.96 -13.39
CA ASN A 85 8.24 5.74 -12.16
C ASN A 85 7.04 5.25 -11.34
N TYR A 86 5.93 4.93 -11.99
CA TYR A 86 4.77 4.33 -11.35
C TYR A 86 5.11 3.02 -10.64
N LEU A 87 5.76 2.08 -11.34
CA LEU A 87 6.18 0.80 -10.76
C LEU A 87 7.18 0.99 -9.62
N PHE A 88 8.13 1.91 -9.78
CA PHE A 88 9.14 2.20 -8.75
C PHE A 88 8.50 2.77 -7.48
N ASN A 89 7.58 3.73 -7.61
CA ASN A 89 6.85 4.29 -6.46
C ASN A 89 5.96 3.24 -5.79
N THR A 90 5.30 2.39 -6.57
CA THR A 90 4.48 1.28 -6.06
C THR A 90 5.34 0.28 -5.27
N LEU A 91 6.54 -0.04 -5.78
CA LEU A 91 7.51 -0.92 -5.15
C LEU A 91 8.07 -0.31 -3.85
N ILE A 92 8.44 0.98 -3.85
CA ILE A 92 8.92 1.67 -2.64
C ILE A 92 7.84 1.64 -1.56
N SER A 93 6.60 1.96 -1.91
CA SER A 93 5.46 1.93 -0.99
C SER A 93 5.29 0.54 -0.36
N LEU A 94 5.39 -0.51 -1.17
CA LEU A 94 5.30 -1.90 -0.72
C LEU A 94 6.51 -2.33 0.15
N MET A 95 7.72 -1.86 -0.16
CA MET A 95 8.90 -2.10 0.67
C MET A 95 8.77 -1.42 2.03
N ILE A 96 8.29 -0.18 2.07
CA ILE A 96 8.04 0.56 3.32
C ILE A 96 6.97 -0.16 4.16
N SER A 97 5.87 -0.61 3.55
CA SER A 97 4.83 -1.33 4.28
C SER A 97 5.31 -2.68 4.82
N LEU A 98 6.07 -3.43 4.04
CA LEU A 98 6.70 -4.67 4.49
C LEU A 98 7.65 -4.43 5.65
N PHE A 99 8.44 -3.36 5.60
CA PHE A 99 9.32 -2.97 6.70
C PHE A 99 8.52 -2.65 7.97
N LEU A 100 7.45 -1.85 7.88
CA LEU A 100 6.59 -1.51 9.02
C LEU A 100 5.95 -2.76 9.64
N VAL A 101 5.52 -3.70 8.82
CA VAL A 101 4.91 -4.97 9.29
C VAL A 101 5.97 -5.90 9.90
N ALA A 102 7.17 -5.96 9.32
CA ALA A 102 8.29 -6.69 9.92
C ALA A 102 8.69 -6.10 11.28
N TYR A 103 8.75 -4.77 11.38
CA TYR A 103 8.98 -4.06 12.62
C TYR A 103 7.90 -4.37 13.65
N TYR A 104 6.63 -4.33 13.25
CA TYR A 104 5.50 -4.71 14.08
C TYR A 104 5.64 -6.12 14.65
N MET A 105 5.86 -7.12 13.78
CA MET A 105 6.03 -8.53 14.20
C MET A 105 7.21 -8.70 15.16
N PHE A 106 8.30 -7.96 14.94
CA PHE A 106 9.47 -8.01 15.79
C PHE A 106 9.18 -7.46 17.19
N ILE A 107 8.54 -6.28 17.30
CA ILE A 107 8.18 -5.68 18.59
C ILE A 107 7.17 -6.56 19.31
N TYR A 108 6.14 -7.05 18.61
CA TYR A 108 5.12 -7.92 19.17
C TYR A 108 5.72 -9.19 19.80
N LYS A 109 6.62 -9.86 19.08
CA LYS A 109 7.35 -11.02 19.61
C LYS A 109 8.18 -10.64 20.84
N LYS A 110 8.92 -9.52 20.77
CA LYS A 110 9.91 -9.13 21.78
C LYS A 110 9.29 -8.58 23.07
N VAL A 111 8.12 -7.94 22.98
CA VAL A 111 7.49 -7.26 24.12
C VAL A 111 6.44 -8.15 24.78
N ILE A 112 5.65 -8.89 23.99
CA ILE A 112 4.45 -9.55 24.50
C ILE A 112 4.67 -11.06 24.63
N ARG A 113 5.00 -11.75 23.53
CA ARG A 113 5.11 -13.23 23.51
C ARG A 113 6.52 -13.70 23.16
N ASN A 114 7.45 -13.44 24.08
CA ASN A 114 8.87 -13.79 23.94
C ASN A 114 9.15 -15.29 23.78
N THR A 115 8.23 -16.14 24.23
CA THR A 115 8.39 -17.60 24.24
C THR A 115 7.90 -18.28 22.97
N LEU A 116 7.12 -17.60 22.12
CA LEU A 116 6.55 -18.17 20.90
C LEU A 116 7.37 -17.83 19.65
N THR A 117 7.32 -18.73 18.67
CA THR A 117 7.95 -18.51 17.36
C THR A 117 7.05 -17.67 16.46
N LEU A 118 7.63 -16.90 15.53
CA LEU A 118 6.85 -16.04 14.60
C LEU A 118 5.76 -16.80 13.83
N PRO A 119 5.98 -18.03 13.32
CA PRO A 119 4.93 -18.78 12.62
C PRO A 119 3.78 -19.24 13.51
N GLN A 120 3.98 -19.30 14.83
CA GLN A 120 2.91 -19.60 15.79
C GLN A 120 2.10 -18.34 16.16
N LEU A 121 2.72 -17.15 16.06
CA LEU A 121 2.10 -15.87 16.35
C LEU A 121 1.35 -15.30 15.14
N PHE A 122 1.85 -15.55 13.94
CA PHE A 122 1.36 -14.91 12.73
C PHE A 122 1.10 -15.92 11.61
N ASP A 123 -0.07 -15.81 10.99
CA ASP A 123 -0.40 -16.56 9.78
C ASP A 123 0.21 -15.88 8.55
N PHE A 124 1.36 -16.39 8.12
CA PHE A 124 2.07 -15.90 6.93
C PHE A 124 1.23 -15.99 5.65
N LYS A 125 0.23 -16.88 5.57
CA LYS A 125 -0.66 -16.95 4.39
C LYS A 125 -1.49 -15.68 4.28
N LYS A 126 -2.00 -15.18 5.41
CA LYS A 126 -2.74 -13.92 5.49
C LYS A 126 -1.82 -12.71 5.29
N ILE A 127 -0.58 -12.77 5.77
CA ILE A 127 0.37 -11.68 5.58
C ILE A 127 0.76 -11.52 4.10
N ILE A 128 1.00 -12.60 3.36
CA ILE A 128 1.36 -12.56 1.93
C ILE A 128 0.17 -12.11 1.06
N PHE A 129 -1.05 -12.44 1.48
CA PHE A 129 -2.29 -12.06 0.78
C PHE A 129 -2.46 -10.54 0.65
N LEU A 130 -2.07 -9.77 1.67
CA LEU A 130 -2.30 -8.32 1.72
C LEU A 130 -1.47 -7.49 0.71
N PRO A 131 -0.16 -7.73 0.53
CA PRO A 131 0.61 -7.15 -0.57
C PRO A 131 0.02 -7.44 -1.96
N LEU A 132 -0.48 -8.65 -2.18
CA LEU A 132 -1.09 -9.05 -3.47
C LEU A 132 -2.37 -8.26 -3.74
N ILE A 133 -3.21 -8.10 -2.72
CA ILE A 133 -4.39 -7.23 -2.77
C ILE A 133 -4.00 -5.80 -3.13
N TYR A 134 -3.01 -5.24 -2.44
CA TYR A 134 -2.56 -3.88 -2.70
C TYR A 134 -2.14 -3.71 -4.17
N LEU A 135 -1.36 -4.65 -4.71
CA LEU A 135 -0.92 -4.60 -6.10
C LEU A 135 -2.11 -4.72 -7.06
N LEU A 136 -3.02 -5.65 -6.81
CA LEU A 136 -4.21 -5.87 -7.64
C LEU A 136 -5.07 -4.61 -7.71
N ILE A 137 -5.29 -3.96 -6.57
CA ILE A 137 -6.07 -2.74 -6.47
C ILE A 137 -5.33 -1.58 -7.12
N SER A 138 -4.06 -1.37 -6.81
CA SER A 138 -3.25 -0.31 -7.40
C SER A 138 -3.23 -0.40 -8.93
N PHE A 139 -3.02 -1.60 -9.47
CA PHE A 139 -3.06 -1.86 -10.91
C PHE A 139 -4.44 -1.63 -11.51
N SER A 140 -5.51 -2.01 -10.82
CA SER A 140 -6.88 -1.70 -11.25
C SER A 140 -7.13 -0.18 -11.30
N GLY A 141 -6.65 0.56 -10.30
CA GLY A 141 -6.73 2.03 -10.28
C GLY A 141 -6.03 2.67 -11.50
N PHE A 142 -4.89 2.12 -11.89
CA PHE A 142 -4.14 2.54 -13.09
C PHE A 142 -4.96 2.34 -14.37
N ILE A 143 -5.55 1.15 -14.57
CA ILE A 143 -6.43 0.85 -15.72
C ILE A 143 -7.59 1.85 -15.79
N LEU A 144 -8.29 2.02 -14.67
CA LEU A 144 -9.47 2.87 -14.59
C LEU A 144 -9.17 4.35 -14.91
N GLY A 145 -7.97 4.82 -14.56
CA GLY A 145 -7.55 6.17 -14.88
C GLY A 145 -7.13 6.33 -16.35
N ILE A 146 -6.48 5.31 -16.96
CA ILE A 146 -6.17 5.31 -18.40
C ILE A 146 -7.44 5.34 -19.25
N ILE A 147 -8.47 4.56 -18.90
CA ILE A 147 -9.77 4.53 -19.61
C ILE A 147 -10.59 5.81 -19.31
N GLN A 148 -10.03 6.74 -18.53
CA GLN A 148 -10.65 8.02 -18.16
C GLN A 148 -12.03 7.85 -17.47
N MET A 149 -12.22 6.76 -16.74
CA MET A 149 -13.53 6.41 -16.18
C MET A 149 -14.09 7.55 -15.31
N ARG A 150 -15.40 7.81 -15.40
CA ARG A 150 -16.07 8.90 -14.66
C ARG A 150 -15.83 8.76 -13.15
N LYS A 151 -15.60 9.89 -12.47
CA LYS A 151 -15.29 9.92 -11.02
C LYS A 151 -16.36 9.20 -10.18
N LYS A 152 -17.65 9.38 -10.51
CA LYS A 152 -18.76 8.71 -9.81
C LYS A 152 -18.62 7.18 -9.86
N VAL A 153 -18.39 6.63 -11.05
CA VAL A 153 -18.22 5.17 -11.26
C VAL A 153 -16.96 4.67 -10.56
N PHE A 154 -15.88 5.48 -10.56
CA PHE A 154 -14.66 5.17 -9.83
C PHE A 154 -14.88 5.04 -8.32
N TYR A 155 -15.59 5.99 -7.69
CA TYR A 155 -15.87 5.90 -6.25
C TYR A 155 -16.84 4.77 -5.90
N VAL A 156 -17.77 4.41 -6.80
CA VAL A 156 -18.64 3.24 -6.61
C VAL A 156 -17.82 1.95 -6.66
N LEU A 157 -16.97 1.76 -7.68
CA LEU A 157 -16.08 0.60 -7.75
C LEU A 157 -15.11 0.56 -6.58
N PHE A 158 -14.60 1.71 -6.16
CA PHE A 158 -13.77 1.82 -4.96
C PHE A 158 -14.52 1.29 -3.75
N SER A 159 -15.74 1.78 -3.47
CA SER A 159 -16.53 1.33 -2.34
C SER A 159 -16.80 -0.18 -2.40
N ILE A 160 -17.10 -0.72 -3.58
CA ILE A 160 -17.31 -2.16 -3.77
C ILE A 160 -16.03 -2.95 -3.46
N VAL A 161 -14.87 -2.49 -3.93
CA VAL A 161 -13.57 -3.11 -3.67
C VAL A 161 -13.24 -3.06 -2.17
N VAL A 162 -13.45 -1.93 -1.50
CA VAL A 162 -13.19 -1.79 -0.06
C VAL A 162 -14.11 -2.68 0.76
N SER A 163 -15.42 -2.65 0.50
CA SER A 163 -16.39 -3.52 1.17
C SER A 163 -16.10 -4.99 0.90
N GLY A 164 -15.73 -5.34 -0.33
CA GLY A 164 -15.33 -6.69 -0.72
C GLY A 164 -14.09 -7.17 0.03
N LEU A 165 -13.06 -6.33 0.17
CA LEU A 165 -11.87 -6.66 0.96
C LEU A 165 -12.19 -6.93 2.42
N VAL A 166 -12.99 -6.08 3.04
CA VAL A 166 -13.41 -6.26 4.44
C VAL A 166 -14.15 -7.59 4.59
N LEU A 167 -15.08 -7.90 3.68
CA LEU A 167 -15.81 -9.16 3.70
C LEU A 167 -14.90 -10.38 3.47
N ILE A 168 -13.94 -10.30 2.55
CA ILE A 168 -13.00 -11.41 2.30
C ILE A 168 -12.11 -11.65 3.53
N ILE A 169 -11.64 -10.60 4.20
CA ILE A 169 -10.81 -10.74 5.40
C ILE A 169 -11.59 -11.38 6.56
N ILE A 170 -12.89 -11.04 6.70
CA ILE A 170 -13.74 -11.53 7.78
C ILE A 170 -14.22 -12.96 7.52
N TYR A 171 -14.68 -13.26 6.30
CA TYR A 171 -15.45 -14.48 6.02
C TYR A 171 -14.69 -15.58 5.27
N LEU A 172 -13.59 -15.27 4.57
CA LEU A 172 -12.88 -16.25 3.75
C LEU A 172 -11.63 -16.75 4.48
N SER A 173 -11.56 -18.06 4.68
CA SER A 173 -10.32 -18.75 5.05
C SER A 173 -9.32 -18.61 3.91
N ILE A 174 -8.31 -17.74 4.10
CA ILE A 174 -7.26 -17.49 3.10
C ILE A 174 -6.40 -18.76 2.94
N THR A 175 -6.71 -19.53 1.90
CA THR A 175 -5.94 -20.73 1.55
C THR A 175 -4.79 -20.38 0.61
N TYR A 176 -3.80 -21.28 0.54
CA TYR A 176 -2.65 -21.12 -0.36
C TYR A 176 -3.07 -20.91 -1.83
N TYR A 177 -4.10 -21.63 -2.29
CA TYR A 177 -4.59 -21.53 -3.66
C TYR A 177 -5.15 -20.14 -3.99
N VAL A 178 -5.77 -19.46 -3.01
CA VAL A 178 -6.26 -18.08 -3.19
C VAL A 178 -5.09 -17.13 -3.42
N ASN A 179 -3.99 -17.28 -2.68
CA ASN A 179 -2.77 -16.48 -2.88
C ASN A 179 -2.16 -16.71 -4.28
N MET A 180 -2.14 -17.96 -4.75
CA MET A 180 -1.63 -18.28 -6.10
C MET A 180 -2.52 -17.68 -7.20
N ALA A 181 -3.83 -17.76 -7.06
CA ALA A 181 -4.78 -17.15 -7.99
C ALA A 181 -4.63 -15.62 -8.03
N LEU A 182 -4.46 -14.98 -6.86
CA LEU A 182 -4.20 -13.54 -6.76
C LEU A 182 -2.87 -13.14 -7.39
N LEU A 183 -1.81 -13.89 -7.14
CA LEU A 183 -0.50 -13.62 -7.75
C LEU A 183 -0.62 -13.66 -9.29
N LEU A 184 -1.30 -14.66 -9.83
CA LEU A 184 -1.55 -14.79 -11.26
C LEU A 184 -2.38 -13.61 -11.79
N ALA A 185 -3.43 -13.19 -11.07
CA ALA A 185 -4.22 -12.01 -11.43
C ALA A 185 -3.39 -10.71 -11.43
N VAL A 186 -2.51 -10.52 -10.44
CA VAL A 186 -1.59 -9.38 -10.36
C VAL A 186 -0.64 -9.35 -11.55
N LEU A 187 -0.08 -10.51 -11.93
CA LEU A 187 0.80 -10.62 -13.09
C LEU A 187 0.08 -10.28 -14.40
N ILE A 188 -1.13 -10.80 -14.59
CA ILE A 188 -1.96 -10.48 -15.77
C ILE A 188 -2.25 -8.97 -15.82
N LEU A 189 -2.65 -8.36 -14.70
CA LEU A 189 -2.91 -6.92 -14.63
C LEU A 189 -1.67 -6.08 -14.89
N ALA A 190 -0.49 -6.50 -14.43
CA ALA A 190 0.77 -5.83 -14.74
C ALA A 190 1.05 -5.82 -16.25
N VAL A 191 0.80 -6.94 -16.93
CA VAL A 191 0.94 -7.06 -18.39
C VAL A 191 -0.08 -6.18 -19.12
N ILE A 192 -1.35 -6.22 -18.71
CA ILE A 192 -2.42 -5.36 -19.27
C ILE A 192 -2.05 -3.89 -19.11
N ASN A 193 -1.59 -3.47 -17.93
CA ASN A 193 -1.18 -2.10 -17.68
C ASN A 193 -0.05 -1.64 -18.61
N TYR A 194 0.94 -2.51 -18.83
CA TYR A 194 2.03 -2.24 -19.76
C TYR A 194 1.53 -2.05 -21.20
N PHE A 195 0.63 -2.92 -21.68
CA PHE A 195 0.07 -2.78 -23.02
C PHE A 195 -0.79 -1.52 -23.16
N LEU A 196 -1.61 -1.20 -22.15
CA LEU A 196 -2.46 -0.01 -22.15
C LEU A 196 -1.65 1.28 -22.22
N ILE A 197 -0.59 1.41 -21.40
CA ILE A 197 0.25 2.61 -21.41
C ILE A 197 1.09 2.71 -22.69
N ALA A 198 1.55 1.59 -23.25
CA ALA A 198 2.31 1.58 -24.50
C ALA A 198 1.46 2.07 -25.68
N ASN A 199 0.19 1.65 -25.73
CA ASN A 199 -0.76 1.98 -26.79
C ASN A 199 -1.56 3.25 -26.55
N TYR A 200 -1.37 3.95 -25.43
CA TYR A 200 -2.09 5.17 -25.09
C TYR A 200 -1.81 6.28 -26.12
N ARG A 201 -2.86 6.77 -26.78
CA ARG A 201 -2.77 7.90 -27.73
C ARG A 201 -3.31 9.15 -27.03
N VAL A 202 -2.56 10.25 -27.14
CA VAL A 202 -2.96 11.58 -26.65
C VAL A 202 -3.97 12.18 -27.61
#